data_AF-A0A947H7N4-F1
#
_entry.id   AF-A0A947H7N4-F1
#
_cell.length_a   1.000
_cell.length_b   1.000
_cell.length_c   1.000
_cell.angle_alpha   90.00
_cell.angle_beta   90.00
_cell.angle_gamma   90.00
#
_symmetry.space_group_name_H-M   'P 1'
#
loop_
_entity.id
_entity.type
_entity.pdbx_description
1 polymer ?
#
loop_
_entity_poly.entity_id
_entity_poly.type
_entity_poly.pdbx_seq_one_letter_code
_entity_poly.pdbx_strand_id
1 'polypeptide(L)'
;MSSTSEAHSRWWEGGNLHDKTIEEWLAASEQNRLATAVDVLFALKDELGAQIDYQNGEELMSHVLAFTACITGATAEHPDTYPLKLADVALASAKALGYLANETSPSVPL
;
A
#
# COMPACT_ATOMS: atom_id res chain seq x y z
N MET A 1 5.78 32.90 26.63
CA MET A 1 4.88 31.74 26.72
C MET A 1 5.18 30.88 25.51
N SER A 2 5.83 29.74 25.73
CA SER A 2 6.34 28.88 24.66
C SER A 2 5.18 28.21 23.93
N SER A 3 5.06 28.45 22.63
CA SER A 3 4.15 27.74 21.75
C SER A 3 4.64 26.30 21.63
N THR A 4 3.99 25.36 22.32
CA THR A 4 4.10 23.93 22.02
C THR A 4 3.46 23.71 20.65
N SER A 5 4.27 23.85 19.60
CA SER A 5 3.97 23.28 18.30
C SER A 5 3.98 21.77 18.47
N GLU A 6 2.82 21.16 18.77
CA GLU A 6 2.61 19.77 18.41
C GLU A 6 2.88 19.68 16.90
N ALA A 7 4.06 19.19 16.54
CA ALA A 7 4.35 18.83 15.17
C ALA A 7 3.38 17.70 14.83
N HIS A 8 2.24 18.04 14.23
CA HIS A 8 1.36 17.06 13.61
C HIS A 8 2.23 16.32 12.58
N SER A 9 2.68 15.11 12.94
CA SER A 9 3.42 14.27 12.01
C SER A 9 2.50 14.00 10.82
N ARG A 10 3.06 14.15 9.62
CA ARG A 10 2.26 14.05 8.41
C ARG A 10 1.76 12.62 8.27
N TRP A 11 0.58 12.43 7.68
CA TRP A 11 -0.05 11.10 7.61
C TRP A 11 0.79 10.07 6.82
N TRP A 12 1.74 10.54 6.02
CA TRP A 12 2.67 9.75 5.21
C TRP A 12 4.04 9.54 5.88
N GLU A 13 4.25 9.98 7.12
CA GLU A 13 5.52 9.81 7.83
C GLU A 13 5.47 8.63 8.81
N GLY A 14 6.61 7.95 9.00
CA GLY A 14 6.79 6.94 10.04
C GLY A 14 6.36 5.52 9.67
N GLY A 15 6.23 5.21 8.39
CA GLY A 15 5.97 3.85 7.89
C GLY A 15 7.13 2.90 8.17
N ASN A 16 6.85 1.72 8.72
CA ASN A 16 7.90 0.74 9.03
C ASN A 16 7.47 -0.73 8.88
N LEU A 17 6.37 -1.00 8.17
CA LEU A 17 5.80 -2.35 8.07
C LEU A 17 6.33 -3.18 6.87
N HIS A 18 7.27 -2.66 6.09
CA HIS A 18 7.76 -3.22 4.82
C HIS A 18 8.13 -4.72 4.88
N ASP A 19 8.80 -5.16 5.96
CA ASP A 19 9.27 -6.56 6.12
C ASP A 19 8.36 -7.42 7.02
N LYS A 20 7.21 -6.85 7.41
CA LYS A 20 6.32 -7.42 8.40
C LYS A 20 5.30 -8.38 7.78
N THR A 21 4.64 -9.12 8.66
CA THR A 21 3.54 -9.99 8.25
C THR A 21 2.22 -9.23 8.15
N ILE A 22 1.21 -9.88 7.57
CA ILE A 22 -0.16 -9.37 7.56
C ILE A 22 -0.74 -9.24 8.97
N GLU A 23 -0.40 -10.15 9.88
CA GLU A 23 -0.81 -10.04 11.29
C GLU A 23 -0.30 -8.73 11.91
N GLU A 24 0.99 -8.43 11.72
CA GLU A 24 1.62 -7.20 12.21
C GLU A 24 1.03 -5.95 11.53
N TRP A 25 0.70 -6.04 10.24
CA TRP A 25 0.00 -4.96 9.51
C TRP A 25 -1.39 -4.68 10.12
N LEU A 26 -2.21 -5.71 10.34
CA LEU A 26 -3.55 -5.57 10.89
C LEU A 26 -3.55 -5.04 12.33
N ALA A 27 -2.51 -5.36 13.10
CA ALA A 27 -2.32 -4.85 14.46
C ALA A 27 -1.76 -3.42 14.53
N ALA A 28 -1.22 -2.88 13.43
CA ALA A 28 -0.59 -1.58 13.41
C ALA A 28 -1.61 -0.42 13.41
N SER A 29 -1.16 0.75 13.85
CA SER A 29 -1.96 1.97 13.78
C SER A 29 -2.31 2.30 12.32
N GLU A 30 -3.46 2.96 12.12
CA GLU A 30 -3.86 3.44 10.81
C GLU A 30 -2.79 4.33 10.18
N GLN A 31 -2.20 5.25 10.94
CA GLN A 31 -1.13 6.12 10.45
C GLN A 31 0.07 5.33 9.91
N ASN A 32 0.55 4.31 10.62
CA ASN A 32 1.69 3.51 10.17
C ASN A 32 1.36 2.71 8.90
N ARG A 33 0.11 2.21 8.80
CA ARG A 33 -0.38 1.56 7.58
C ARG A 33 -0.41 2.52 6.40
N LEU A 34 -0.96 3.73 6.57
CA LEU A 34 -1.01 4.73 5.51
C LEU A 34 0.39 5.17 5.07
N ALA A 35 1.29 5.45 6.02
CA ALA A 35 2.66 5.83 5.71
C ALA A 35 3.40 4.70 4.98
N THR A 36 3.29 3.46 5.45
CA THR A 36 3.90 2.31 4.75
C THR A 36 3.28 2.10 3.37
N ALA A 37 1.96 2.29 3.20
CA ALA A 37 1.30 2.16 1.91
C ALA A 37 1.79 3.20 0.88
N VAL A 38 2.07 4.44 1.31
CA VAL A 38 2.70 5.45 0.43
C VAL A 38 4.07 4.99 -0.04
N ASP A 39 4.92 4.56 0.89
CA ASP A 39 6.27 4.11 0.58
C ASP A 39 6.26 2.93 -0.40
N VAL A 40 5.35 1.98 -0.20
CA VAL A 40 5.15 0.84 -1.10
C VAL A 40 4.65 1.28 -2.48
N LEU A 41 3.69 2.21 -2.58
CA LEU A 41 3.22 2.69 -3.88
C LEU A 41 4.33 3.39 -4.67
N PHE A 42 5.21 4.14 -4.00
CA PHE A 42 6.37 4.75 -4.64
C PHE A 42 7.40 3.70 -5.07
N ALA A 43 7.69 2.70 -4.23
CA ALA A 43 8.55 1.59 -4.63
C ALA A 43 7.98 0.83 -5.85
N LEU A 44 6.67 0.57 -5.87
CA LEU A 44 6.00 -0.07 -7.01
C LEU A 44 6.10 0.78 -8.29
N LYS A 45 5.96 2.10 -8.17
CA LYS A 45 6.10 3.03 -9.30
C LYS A 45 7.53 3.05 -9.84
N ASP A 46 8.52 3.17 -8.94
CA ASP A 46 9.91 3.38 -9.29
C ASP A 46 10.61 2.07 -9.73
N GLU A 47 10.29 0.94 -9.09
CA GLU A 47 10.96 -0.35 -9.34
C GLU A 47 10.21 -1.22 -10.36
N LEU A 48 8.88 -1.17 -10.37
CA LEU A 48 8.04 -2.05 -11.19
C LEU A 48 7.24 -1.31 -12.26
N GLY A 49 7.38 0.01 -12.38
CA GLY A 49 6.70 0.81 -13.40
C GLY A 49 5.19 0.91 -13.19
N ALA A 50 4.72 0.85 -11.94
CA ALA A 50 3.31 0.95 -11.62
C ALA A 50 2.69 2.26 -12.14
N GLN A 51 1.54 2.13 -12.82
CA GLN A 51 0.77 3.23 -13.39
C GLN A 51 -0.11 3.87 -12.31
N ILE A 52 0.53 4.64 -11.44
CA ILE A 52 -0.13 5.40 -10.37
C ILE A 52 0.03 6.89 -10.72
N ASP A 53 -1.04 7.49 -11.20
CA ASP A 53 -1.09 8.88 -11.64
C ASP A 53 -1.82 9.73 -10.60
N TYR A 54 -1.16 10.79 -10.13
CA TYR A 54 -1.72 11.75 -9.20
C TYR A 54 -1.12 13.14 -9.46
N GLN A 55 -1.93 14.18 -9.31
CA GLN A 55 -1.53 15.58 -9.52
C GLN A 55 -1.29 16.34 -8.21
N ASN A 56 -1.86 15.83 -7.12
CA ASN A 56 -1.85 16.48 -5.82
C ASN A 56 -1.94 15.43 -4.69
N GLY A 57 -1.82 15.90 -3.45
CA GLY A 57 -1.82 15.04 -2.27
C GLY A 57 -3.17 14.35 -1.97
N GLU A 58 -4.28 14.91 -2.43
CA GLU A 58 -5.62 14.31 -2.25
C GLU A 58 -5.81 13.10 -3.16
N GLU A 59 -5.40 13.22 -4.42
CA GLU A 59 -5.38 12.09 -5.36
C GLU A 59 -4.44 10.98 -4.88
N LEU A 60 -3.23 11.34 -4.42
CA LEU A 60 -2.31 10.38 -3.83
C LEU A 60 -2.93 9.66 -2.62
N MET A 61 -3.58 10.41 -1.72
CA MET A 61 -4.29 9.83 -0.57
C MET A 61 -5.37 8.84 -1.03
N SER A 62 -6.12 9.15 -2.09
CA SER A 62 -7.14 8.24 -2.63
C SER A 62 -6.54 6.91 -3.06
N HIS A 63 -5.40 6.92 -3.75
CA HIS A 63 -4.65 5.72 -4.13
C HIS A 63 -4.18 4.93 -2.90
N VAL A 64 -3.64 5.61 -1.89
CA VAL A 64 -3.17 4.97 -0.65
C VAL A 64 -4.31 4.29 0.11
N LEU A 65 -5.47 4.95 0.20
CA LEU A 65 -6.66 4.38 0.86
C LEU A 65 -7.18 3.16 0.10
N ALA A 66 -7.28 3.25 -1.23
CA ALA A 66 -7.68 2.12 -2.07
C ALA A 66 -6.71 0.93 -1.92
N PHE A 67 -5.41 1.20 -1.90
CA PHE A 67 -4.37 0.19 -1.71
C PHE A 67 -4.43 -0.46 -0.32
N THR A 68 -4.53 0.34 0.73
CA THR A 68 -4.66 -0.11 2.13
C THR A 68 -5.92 -0.96 2.33
N ALA A 69 -7.04 -0.52 1.75
CA ALA A 69 -8.31 -1.24 1.78
C ALA A 69 -8.22 -2.57 1.02
N CYS A 70 -7.51 -2.61 -0.12
CA CYS A 70 -7.31 -3.84 -0.87
C CYS A 70 -6.49 -4.87 -0.08
N ILE A 71 -5.38 -4.46 0.55
CA ILE A 71 -4.56 -5.34 1.41
C ILE A 71 -5.40 -5.86 2.58
N THR A 72 -6.10 -4.97 3.28
CA THR A 72 -6.90 -5.33 4.45
C THR A 72 -8.08 -6.22 4.07
N GLY A 73 -8.81 -5.89 3.00
CA GLY A 73 -9.95 -6.67 2.52
C GLY A 73 -9.55 -8.05 2.00
N ALA A 74 -8.36 -8.19 1.41
CA ALA A 74 -7.85 -9.48 0.95
C ALA A 74 -7.45 -10.43 2.10
N THR A 75 -7.30 -9.92 3.33
CA THR A 75 -6.62 -10.66 4.40
C THR A 75 -7.36 -10.72 5.73
N ALA A 76 -8.17 -9.72 6.07
CA ALA A 76 -8.76 -9.58 7.41
C ALA A 76 -9.62 -10.79 7.82
N GLU A 77 -10.37 -11.37 6.89
CA GLU A 77 -11.24 -12.53 7.12
C GLU A 77 -10.58 -13.88 6.77
N HIS A 78 -9.29 -13.86 6.45
CA HIS A 78 -8.52 -15.03 6.01
C HIS A 78 -7.29 -15.24 6.92
N PRO A 79 -7.46 -15.87 8.10
CA PRO A 79 -6.36 -16.05 9.07
C PRO A 79 -5.16 -16.85 8.52
N ASP A 80 -5.38 -17.66 7.49
CA ASP A 80 -4.32 -18.36 6.75
C ASP A 80 -3.37 -17.41 6.02
N THR A 81 -3.79 -16.17 5.77
CA THR A 81 -2.96 -15.11 5.17
C THR A 81 -2.08 -14.37 6.18
N TYR A 82 -2.34 -14.50 7.49
CA TYR A 82 -1.63 -13.76 8.53
C TYR A 82 -0.11 -13.95 8.55
N PRO A 83 0.46 -15.15 8.28
CA PRO A 83 1.90 -15.32 8.20
C PRO A 83 2.52 -14.83 6.88
N LEU A 84 1.72 -14.46 5.87
CA LEU A 84 2.24 -13.94 4.61
C LEU A 84 2.94 -12.60 4.83
N LYS A 85 3.94 -12.32 4.00
CA LYS A 85 4.63 -11.03 4.02
C LYS A 85 3.75 -9.94 3.42
N LEU A 86 3.80 -8.76 4.02
CA LEU A 86 3.11 -7.58 3.53
C LEU A 86 3.47 -7.30 2.07
N ALA A 87 4.75 -7.40 1.71
CA ALA A 87 5.23 -7.16 0.35
C ALA A 87 4.54 -8.05 -0.71
N ASP A 88 4.32 -9.33 -0.41
CA ASP A 88 3.68 -10.26 -1.35
C ASP A 88 2.21 -9.90 -1.58
N VAL A 89 1.50 -9.58 -0.50
CA VAL A 89 0.08 -9.17 -0.57
C VAL A 89 -0.06 -7.80 -1.21
N ALA A 90 0.83 -6.86 -0.89
CA ALA A 90 0.90 -5.54 -1.49
C ALA A 90 1.09 -5.63 -3.02
N LEU A 91 1.98 -6.51 -3.49
CA LEU A 91 2.15 -6.77 -4.92
C LEU A 91 0.87 -7.33 -5.56
N ALA A 92 0.20 -8.27 -4.90
CA ALA A 92 -1.07 -8.82 -5.37
C ALA A 92 -2.17 -7.75 -5.41
N SER A 93 -2.27 -6.89 -4.40
CA SER A 93 -3.20 -5.77 -4.33
C SER A 93 -2.94 -4.73 -5.42
N ALA A 94 -1.67 -4.43 -5.73
CA ALA A 94 -1.31 -3.53 -6.83
C ALA A 94 -1.78 -4.05 -8.19
N LYS A 95 -1.65 -5.36 -8.42
CA LYS A 95 -2.19 -6.02 -9.63
C LYS A 95 -3.71 -6.01 -9.66
N ALA A 96 -4.36 -6.30 -8.53
CA ALA A 96 -5.82 -6.29 -8.42
C ALA A 96 -6.43 -4.90 -8.68
N LEU A 97 -5.72 -3.83 -8.26
CA LEU A 97 -6.10 -2.45 -8.52
C LEU A 97 -5.71 -1.95 -9.93
N GLY A 98 -5.03 -2.78 -10.72
CA GLY A 98 -4.63 -2.44 -12.10
C GLY A 98 -3.43 -1.49 -12.19
N TYR A 99 -2.68 -1.28 -11.11
CA TYR A 99 -1.46 -0.44 -11.15
C TYR A 99 -0.33 -1.11 -11.91
N LEU A 100 -0.29 -2.44 -11.89
CA LEU A 100 0.65 -3.23 -12.68
C LEU A 100 -0.12 -3.91 -13.81
N ALA A 101 0.49 -3.95 -14.99
CA ALA A 101 -0.07 -4.74 -16.08
C ALA A 101 -0.22 -6.19 -15.60
N ASN A 102 -1.45 -6.72 -15.67
CA ASN A 102 -1.59 -8.17 -15.70
C ASN A 102 -0.90 -8.61 -16.98
N GLU A 103 0.08 -9.50 -16.90
CA GLU A 103 0.62 -10.24 -18.04
C GLU A 103 -0.56 -10.90 -18.77
N THR A 104 -1.21 -10.16 -19.66
CA THR A 104 -2.24 -10.71 -20.53
C THR A 104 -1.53 -11.69 -21.44
N SER A 105 -1.93 -12.95 -21.30
CA SER A 105 -1.73 -14.10 -22.17
C SER A 105 -1.15 -13.79 -23.55
N PRO A 106 -0.24 -14.63 -24.07
CA PRO A 106 0.21 -14.51 -25.45
C PRO A 106 -1.03 -14.50 -26.36
N SER A 107 -1.18 -13.43 -27.13
CA SER A 107 -2.16 -13.35 -28.19
C SER A 107 -1.89 -14.52 -29.13
N VAL A 108 -2.73 -15.56 -29.10
CA VAL A 108 -2.65 -16.64 -30.07
C VAL A 108 -3.08 -16.03 -31.41
N PRO A 109 -2.20 -15.91 -32.41
CA PRO A 109 -2.64 -15.51 -33.73
C PRO A 109 -3.49 -16.65 -34.32
N LEU A 110 -4.73 -16.31 -34.71
CA LEU A 110 -5.55 -17.14 -35.61
C LEU A 110 -5.00 -17.04 -37.04
#